data_AF-A0A401KUQ5-F1
#
_entry.id   AF-A0A401KUQ5-F1
#
_cell.length_a   1.000
_cell.length_b   1.000
_cell.length_c   1.000
_cell.angle_alpha   90.00
_cell.angle_beta   90.00
_cell.angle_gamma   90.00
#
_symmetry.space_group_name_H-M   'P 1'
#
loop_
_entity.id
_entity.type
_entity.pdbx_description
1 polymer ?
#
loop_
_entity_poly.entity_id
_entity_poly.type
_entity_poly.pdbx_seq_one_letter_code
_entity_poly.pdbx_strand_id
1 'polypeptide(L)'
;MPSRWFAQSEVAPGTIIQLRKARWVIREVASEHCFQLNPDDLRDKHDPSLACTRLVCETHGPDGPVQGHMRYYKQIPIEGTEAEPPTTRAEQTESFCPIELKHLRALTQKGSTITPRLLDSKEDKQDNTGFVPGGFVTWVVWEVVPGLQLGNDVGSAPFWGLSPDERDAVRQAFKESICKLEIWGHLPYPEHAKNLVWGSTTGSLYYVGFLLTCKGDLRAVWSPAKWAACNKNDIWGLRIIVLYRPYVRYIRCLLFSSSWRNYDAGPTSFEQCKHHDRRTCSILPRYSKNLLAAQSAHAAAYIAIQDFTAGVTLGMMALSDPGPGTILDTKRGVAKSIALQRTLAASSVVSSQTFTFTSRYEQPKSEKHLAIRQFSANISNDQ
;
A
#
# COMPACT_ATOMS: atom_id res chain seq x y z
N MET A 1 4.76 -12.79 -28.36
CA MET A 1 4.67 -13.39 -27.02
C MET A 1 3.35 -14.12 -26.86
N PRO A 2 3.31 -15.28 -26.19
CA PRO A 2 2.05 -15.96 -25.91
C PRO A 2 1.15 -15.05 -25.05
N SER A 3 -0.15 -15.03 -25.35
CA SER A 3 -1.11 -14.21 -24.61
C SER A 3 -1.47 -14.80 -23.23
N ARG A 4 -0.99 -16.00 -22.91
CA ARG A 4 -1.26 -16.77 -21.68
C ARG A 4 -0.22 -17.87 -21.46
N TRP A 5 0.12 -18.15 -20.20
CA TRP A 5 1.04 -19.24 -19.83
C TRP A 5 0.34 -20.49 -19.25
N PHE A 6 -0.98 -20.42 -19.09
CA PHE A 6 -1.80 -21.51 -18.57
C PHE A 6 -2.84 -21.92 -19.61
N ALA A 7 -2.90 -23.23 -19.88
CA ALA A 7 -3.90 -23.80 -20.76
C ALA A 7 -5.27 -23.86 -20.05
N GLN A 8 -6.35 -23.76 -20.82
CA GLN A 8 -7.70 -23.88 -20.24
C GLN A 8 -7.91 -25.22 -19.54
N SER A 9 -7.32 -26.30 -20.05
CA SER A 9 -7.35 -27.62 -19.40
C SER A 9 -6.73 -27.61 -18.00
N GLU A 10 -5.84 -26.68 -17.70
CA GLU A 10 -5.16 -26.57 -16.40
C GLU A 10 -5.90 -25.67 -15.41
N VAL A 11 -6.60 -24.64 -15.89
CA VAL A 11 -7.12 -23.56 -15.01
C VAL A 11 -8.60 -23.22 -15.18
N ALA A 12 -9.30 -23.82 -16.15
CA ALA A 12 -10.72 -23.51 -16.35
C ALA A 12 -11.58 -23.91 -15.14
N PRO A 13 -12.68 -23.18 -14.87
CA PRO A 13 -13.68 -23.60 -13.90
C PRO A 13 -14.17 -25.02 -14.17
N GLY A 14 -14.23 -25.85 -13.13
CA GLY A 14 -14.57 -27.27 -13.20
C GLY A 14 -13.36 -28.20 -13.34
N THR A 15 -12.17 -27.68 -13.67
CA THR A 15 -10.94 -28.47 -13.67
C THR A 15 -10.63 -28.97 -12.26
N ILE A 16 -10.27 -30.25 -12.16
CA ILE A 16 -9.95 -30.92 -10.89
C ILE A 16 -8.44 -31.12 -10.78
N ILE A 17 -7.84 -30.55 -9.75
CA ILE A 17 -6.42 -30.70 -9.43
C ILE A 17 -6.28 -31.67 -8.25
N GLN A 18 -5.64 -32.81 -8.50
CA GLN A 18 -5.26 -33.75 -7.44
C GLN A 18 -3.97 -33.27 -6.77
N LEU A 19 -4.07 -32.88 -5.49
CA LEU A 19 -2.93 -32.53 -4.64
C LEU A 19 -2.69 -33.63 -3.60
N ARG A 20 -1.80 -33.35 -2.63
CA ARG A 20 -1.35 -34.37 -1.67
C ARG A 20 -2.44 -34.78 -0.69
N LYS A 21 -3.30 -33.84 -0.26
CA LYS A 21 -4.33 -34.11 0.74
C LYS A 21 -5.71 -34.30 0.13
N ALA A 22 -6.02 -33.59 -0.95
CA ALA A 22 -7.36 -33.59 -1.51
C ALA A 22 -7.43 -33.30 -3.01
N ARG A 23 -8.64 -33.45 -3.56
CA ARG A 23 -9.02 -33.04 -4.91
C ARG A 23 -9.65 -31.66 -4.85
N TRP A 24 -9.04 -30.70 -5.52
CA TRP A 24 -9.49 -29.32 -5.55
C TRP A 24 -10.17 -29.03 -6.88
N VAL A 25 -11.41 -28.56 -6.84
CA VAL A 25 -12.17 -28.14 -8.03
C VAL A 25 -12.00 -26.63 -8.19
N ILE A 26 -11.54 -26.20 -9.36
CA ILE A 26 -11.37 -24.78 -9.68
C ILE A 26 -12.75 -24.16 -9.93
N ARG A 27 -12.99 -22.99 -9.34
CA ARG A 27 -14.22 -22.21 -9.48
C ARG A 27 -13.99 -20.93 -10.29
N GLU A 28 -12.83 -20.29 -10.11
CA GLU A 28 -12.52 -19.01 -10.74
C GLU A 28 -11.01 -18.85 -10.96
N VAL A 29 -10.64 -18.18 -12.04
CA VAL A 29 -9.29 -17.66 -12.28
C VAL A 29 -9.27 -16.19 -11.87
N ALA A 30 -8.60 -15.87 -10.76
CA ALA A 30 -8.66 -14.55 -10.14
C ALA A 30 -7.59 -13.58 -10.64
N SER A 31 -6.37 -14.05 -10.91
CA SER A 31 -5.29 -13.22 -11.46
C SER A 31 -4.17 -14.06 -12.08
N GLU A 32 -3.38 -13.45 -12.97
CA GLU A 32 -2.16 -14.03 -13.53
C GLU A 32 -1.01 -13.02 -13.42
N HIS A 33 0.18 -13.49 -13.10
CA HIS A 33 1.40 -12.71 -13.03
C HIS A 33 2.51 -13.42 -13.81
N CYS A 34 3.27 -12.64 -14.57
CA CYS A 34 4.40 -13.10 -15.38
C CYS A 34 5.67 -12.39 -14.91
N PHE A 35 6.71 -13.17 -14.63
CA PHE A 35 8.05 -12.72 -14.28
C PHE A 35 9.04 -13.40 -15.23
N GLN A 36 8.95 -13.04 -16.50
CA GLN A 36 9.85 -13.54 -17.52
C GLN A 36 11.15 -12.72 -17.49
N LEU A 37 12.29 -13.39 -17.45
CA LEU A 37 13.59 -12.73 -17.48
C LEU A 37 14.06 -12.51 -18.90
N ASN A 38 14.74 -11.38 -19.10
CA ASN A 38 15.53 -11.12 -20.29
C ASN A 38 16.93 -11.77 -20.13
N PRO A 39 17.57 -12.27 -21.21
CA PRO A 39 18.95 -12.75 -21.17
C PRO A 39 19.95 -11.77 -20.51
N ASP A 40 19.75 -10.47 -20.67
CA ASP A 40 20.62 -9.44 -20.08
C ASP A 40 20.53 -9.35 -18.54
N ASP A 41 19.38 -9.75 -17.95
CA ASP A 41 19.09 -9.74 -16.52
C ASP A 41 19.66 -10.96 -15.77
N LEU A 42 20.04 -12.02 -16.49
CA LEU A 42 20.60 -13.26 -15.94
C LEU A 42 21.98 -13.06 -15.28
N ARG A 43 22.64 -11.93 -15.55
CA ARG A 43 23.98 -11.61 -15.00
C ARG A 43 23.95 -11.32 -13.50
N ASP A 44 22.80 -10.89 -12.97
CA ASP A 44 22.68 -10.35 -11.61
C ASP A 44 21.68 -11.11 -10.70
N LYS A 45 20.91 -12.08 -11.23
CA LYS A 45 19.84 -12.77 -10.49
C LYS A 45 19.79 -14.28 -10.73
N HIS A 46 19.43 -15.01 -9.67
CA HIS A 46 19.23 -16.47 -9.65
C HIS A 46 17.76 -16.91 -9.61
N ASP A 47 16.81 -15.99 -9.86
CA ASP A 47 15.39 -16.36 -9.87
C ASP A 47 15.00 -16.86 -11.28
N PRO A 48 14.23 -17.94 -11.43
CA PRO A 48 13.85 -18.45 -12.74
C PRO A 48 12.77 -17.59 -13.41
N SER A 49 12.73 -17.63 -14.74
CA SER A 49 11.58 -17.14 -15.49
C SER A 49 10.33 -17.94 -15.13
N LEU A 50 9.30 -17.27 -14.61
CA LEU A 50 8.10 -17.96 -14.12
C LEU A 50 6.81 -17.18 -14.38
N ALA A 51 5.71 -17.91 -14.50
CA ALA A 51 4.36 -17.38 -14.43
C ALA A 51 3.61 -18.02 -13.27
N CYS A 52 2.64 -17.30 -12.70
CA CYS A 52 1.74 -17.86 -11.71
C CYS A 52 0.32 -17.32 -11.86
N THR A 53 -0.66 -18.17 -11.58
CA THR A 53 -2.07 -17.76 -11.54
C THR A 53 -2.68 -18.07 -10.18
N ARG A 54 -3.48 -17.12 -9.67
CA ARG A 54 -4.29 -17.32 -8.46
C ARG A 54 -5.68 -17.78 -8.87
N LEU A 55 -6.13 -18.87 -8.27
CA LEU A 55 -7.39 -19.53 -8.51
C LEU A 55 -8.21 -19.54 -7.22
N VAL A 56 -9.53 -19.49 -7.35
CA VAL A 56 -10.45 -19.84 -6.27
C VAL A 56 -10.87 -21.29 -6.47
N CYS A 57 -10.74 -22.10 -5.43
CA CYS A 57 -11.03 -23.52 -5.50
C CYS A 57 -11.74 -24.01 -4.25
N GLU A 58 -12.33 -25.19 -4.36
CA GLU A 58 -12.98 -25.86 -3.23
C GLU A 58 -12.66 -27.36 -3.23
N THR A 59 -12.74 -27.96 -2.06
CA THR A 59 -12.67 -29.42 -1.88
C THR A 59 -13.78 -29.87 -0.94
N HIS A 60 -14.16 -31.14 -1.01
CA HIS A 60 -14.99 -31.75 0.03
C HIS A 60 -14.11 -32.07 1.25
N GLY A 61 -14.41 -31.45 2.40
CA GLY A 61 -13.87 -31.81 3.70
C GLY A 61 -14.85 -32.67 4.51
N PRO A 62 -14.44 -33.15 5.69
CA PRO A 62 -15.28 -33.96 6.58
C PRO A 62 -16.58 -33.25 6.97
N ASP A 63 -16.50 -31.93 7.19
CA ASP A 63 -17.60 -31.10 7.68
C ASP A 63 -18.27 -30.28 6.56
N GLY A 64 -18.02 -30.63 5.30
CA GLY A 64 -18.56 -29.94 4.13
C GLY A 64 -17.50 -29.29 3.23
N PRO A 65 -17.90 -28.46 2.25
CA PRO A 65 -16.98 -27.86 1.30
C PRO A 65 -16.02 -26.88 1.98
N VAL A 66 -14.73 -27.05 1.74
CA VAL A 66 -13.66 -26.15 2.18
C VAL A 66 -13.20 -25.32 1.00
N GLN A 67 -13.37 -24.01 1.11
CA GLN A 67 -12.85 -23.07 0.12
C GLN A 67 -11.37 -22.77 0.36
N GLY A 68 -10.64 -22.54 -0.71
CA GLY A 68 -9.23 -22.19 -0.69
C GLY A 68 -8.85 -21.29 -1.85
N HIS A 69 -7.85 -20.45 -1.62
CA HIS A 69 -7.10 -19.86 -2.70
C HIS A 69 -5.99 -20.82 -3.10
N MET A 70 -5.83 -21.04 -4.41
CA MET A 70 -4.72 -21.81 -4.95
C MET A 70 -3.84 -20.90 -5.80
N ARG A 71 -2.52 -20.98 -5.66
CA ARG A 71 -1.60 -20.45 -6.67
C ARG A 71 -0.92 -21.59 -7.38
N TYR A 72 -1.02 -21.56 -8.70
CA TYR A 72 -0.32 -22.45 -9.59
C TYR A 72 0.88 -21.71 -10.21
N TYR A 73 2.08 -22.11 -9.81
CA TYR A 73 3.36 -21.62 -10.33
C TYR A 73 3.86 -22.56 -11.43
N LYS A 74 4.39 -21.99 -12.51
CA LYS A 74 4.94 -22.72 -13.65
C LYS A 74 6.19 -22.00 -14.17
N GLN A 75 7.25 -22.76 -14.40
CA GLN A 75 8.42 -22.24 -15.10
C GLN A 75 8.09 -21.92 -16.56
N ILE A 76 8.49 -20.75 -17.04
CA ILE A 76 8.32 -20.32 -18.44
C ILE A 76 9.70 -20.10 -19.07
N PRO A 77 9.81 -20.08 -20.41
CA PRO A 77 11.08 -19.89 -21.07
C PRO A 77 11.61 -18.48 -20.82
N ILE A 78 12.93 -18.33 -20.84
CA ILE A 78 13.60 -17.01 -20.91
C ILE A 78 13.07 -16.26 -22.14
N GLU A 79 12.90 -14.94 -22.01
CA GLU A 79 12.43 -14.09 -23.10
C GLU A 79 13.28 -14.29 -24.37
N GLY A 80 12.62 -14.48 -25.51
CA GLY A 80 13.25 -14.71 -26.80
C GLY A 80 13.54 -16.18 -27.12
N THR A 81 13.37 -17.09 -26.15
CA THR A 81 13.61 -18.54 -26.35
C THR A 81 12.33 -19.36 -26.52
N GLU A 82 11.15 -18.72 -26.54
CA GLU A 82 9.86 -19.41 -26.56
C GLU A 82 9.65 -20.25 -27.82
N ALA A 83 10.23 -19.82 -28.94
CA ALA A 83 10.15 -20.50 -30.23
C ALA A 83 11.21 -21.60 -30.40
N GLU A 84 12.17 -21.70 -29.47
CA GLU A 84 13.25 -22.68 -29.54
C GLU A 84 12.74 -24.12 -29.33
N PRO A 85 13.49 -25.12 -29.83
CA PRO A 85 13.15 -26.52 -29.63
C PRO A 85 12.96 -26.86 -28.14
N PRO A 86 12.08 -27.83 -27.80
CA PRO A 86 11.88 -28.27 -26.41
C PRO A 86 13.17 -28.66 -25.70
N THR A 87 14.16 -29.20 -26.42
CA THR A 87 15.48 -29.56 -25.88
C THR A 87 16.25 -28.34 -25.38
N THR A 88 16.28 -27.26 -26.16
CA THR A 88 16.94 -26.00 -25.78
C THR A 88 16.22 -25.34 -24.60
N ARG A 89 14.89 -25.35 -24.58
CA ARG A 89 14.12 -24.84 -23.43
C ARG A 89 14.34 -25.69 -22.18
N ALA A 90 14.51 -27.01 -22.31
CA ALA A 90 14.80 -27.91 -21.20
C ALA A 90 16.17 -27.66 -20.53
N GLU A 91 17.12 -27.02 -21.22
CA GLU A 91 18.39 -26.62 -20.61
C GLU A 91 18.20 -25.50 -19.56
N GLN A 92 17.07 -24.79 -19.60
CA GLN A 92 16.74 -23.69 -18.69
C GLN A 92 16.13 -24.18 -17.37
N THR A 93 15.99 -25.49 -17.16
CA THR A 93 15.31 -26.02 -15.97
C THR A 93 16.01 -25.61 -14.69
N GLU A 94 15.23 -25.13 -13.72
CA GLU A 94 15.74 -24.76 -12.41
C GLU A 94 14.92 -25.39 -11.29
N SER A 95 15.58 -25.62 -10.16
CA SER A 95 14.91 -26.01 -8.92
C SER A 95 14.43 -24.76 -8.21
N PHE A 96 13.11 -24.60 -8.07
CA PHE A 96 12.51 -23.43 -7.43
C PHE A 96 11.44 -23.84 -6.43
N CYS A 97 11.47 -23.18 -5.27
CA CYS A 97 10.43 -23.30 -4.26
C CYS A 97 9.89 -21.89 -3.95
N PRO A 98 8.62 -21.59 -4.32
CA PRO A 98 8.05 -20.27 -4.15
C PRO A 98 8.16 -19.77 -2.71
N ILE A 99 8.53 -18.50 -2.54
CA ILE A 99 8.65 -17.90 -1.20
C ILE A 99 7.32 -17.94 -0.43
N GLU A 100 6.19 -17.81 -1.13
CA GLU A 100 4.85 -17.97 -0.57
C GLU A 100 4.67 -19.35 0.09
N LEU A 101 5.09 -20.43 -0.58
CA LEU A 101 4.98 -21.78 -0.03
C LEU A 101 5.85 -21.93 1.23
N LYS A 102 7.11 -21.48 1.16
CA LYS A 102 8.03 -21.52 2.31
C LYS A 102 7.44 -20.79 3.51
N HIS A 103 6.89 -19.61 3.29
CA HIS A 103 6.39 -18.76 4.35
C HIS A 103 5.07 -19.26 4.95
N LEU A 104 4.09 -19.61 4.12
CA LEU A 104 2.81 -20.18 4.59
C LEU A 104 3.03 -21.48 5.36
N ARG A 105 3.98 -22.32 4.92
CA ARG A 105 4.38 -23.54 5.65
C ARG A 105 4.93 -23.19 7.04
N ALA A 106 5.86 -22.24 7.13
CA ALA A 106 6.45 -21.82 8.39
C ALA A 106 5.44 -21.17 9.36
N LEU A 107 4.58 -20.28 8.86
CA LEU A 107 3.53 -19.62 9.65
C LEU A 107 2.49 -20.61 10.18
N THR A 108 2.10 -21.58 9.35
CA THR A 108 1.16 -22.64 9.73
C THR A 108 1.75 -23.52 10.83
N GLN A 109 3.03 -23.90 10.71
CA GLN A 109 3.73 -24.68 11.74
C GLN A 109 3.85 -23.93 13.07
N LYS A 110 3.97 -22.61 13.03
CA LYS A 110 3.98 -21.75 14.22
C LYS A 110 2.59 -21.49 14.82
N GLY A 111 1.51 -21.99 14.19
CA GLY A 111 0.15 -21.76 14.66
C GLY A 111 -0.29 -20.30 14.57
N SER A 112 0.20 -19.55 13.56
CA SER A 112 -0.18 -18.15 13.37
C SER A 112 -1.70 -17.98 13.25
N THR A 113 -2.27 -17.08 14.05
CA THR A 113 -3.70 -16.72 14.01
C THR A 113 -3.98 -15.47 13.17
N ILE A 114 -2.93 -14.82 12.66
CA ILE A 114 -3.00 -13.56 11.91
C ILE A 114 -2.66 -13.73 10.42
N THR A 115 -2.56 -14.96 9.94
CA THR A 115 -2.23 -15.29 8.54
C THR A 115 -3.03 -16.49 8.07
N PRO A 116 -3.35 -16.62 6.78
CA PRO A 116 -3.98 -17.83 6.24
C PRO A 116 -3.16 -19.08 6.53
N ARG A 117 -3.85 -20.18 6.81
CA ARG A 117 -3.23 -21.49 6.95
C ARG A 117 -2.94 -22.13 5.60
N LEU A 118 -1.80 -22.81 5.48
CA LEU A 118 -1.51 -23.71 4.35
C LEU A 118 -2.41 -24.94 4.45
N LEU A 119 -3.27 -25.12 3.45
CA LEU A 119 -4.20 -26.24 3.38
C LEU A 119 -3.56 -27.43 2.68
N ASP A 120 -2.99 -27.22 1.49
CA ASP A 120 -2.37 -28.26 0.67
C ASP A 120 -1.25 -27.68 -0.20
N SER A 121 -0.36 -28.53 -0.71
CA SER A 121 0.66 -28.12 -1.68
C SER A 121 1.21 -29.32 -2.44
N LYS A 122 1.60 -29.11 -3.69
CA LYS A 122 2.30 -30.11 -4.52
C LYS A 122 3.43 -29.42 -5.29
N GLU A 123 4.58 -30.06 -5.35
CA GLU A 123 5.74 -29.67 -6.15
C GLU A 123 5.97 -30.81 -7.14
N ASP A 124 6.12 -30.50 -8.43
CA ASP A 124 6.24 -31.46 -9.52
C ASP A 124 7.06 -30.86 -10.69
N LYS A 125 7.23 -31.61 -11.78
CA LYS A 125 7.92 -31.16 -13.00
C LYS A 125 7.00 -31.18 -14.22
N GLN A 126 7.28 -30.29 -15.16
CA GLN A 126 6.62 -30.26 -16.46
C GLN A 126 7.01 -31.48 -17.29
N ASP A 127 6.06 -32.02 -18.03
CA ASP A 127 6.31 -33.07 -19.01
C ASP A 127 7.03 -32.55 -20.26
N ASN A 128 7.24 -33.43 -21.23
CA ASN A 128 7.96 -33.11 -22.48
C ASN A 128 7.23 -32.11 -23.39
N THR A 129 5.96 -31.83 -23.13
CA THR A 129 5.13 -30.89 -23.89
C THR A 129 5.04 -29.51 -23.23
N GLY A 130 5.58 -29.37 -22.02
CA GLY A 130 5.59 -28.12 -21.26
C GLY A 130 6.37 -26.99 -21.94
N PHE A 131 6.15 -25.77 -21.43
CA PHE A 131 6.89 -24.59 -21.86
C PHE A 131 8.37 -24.68 -21.49
N VAL A 132 8.71 -25.37 -20.40
CA VAL A 132 10.09 -25.72 -20.08
C VAL A 132 10.06 -27.19 -19.69
N PRO A 133 10.32 -28.14 -20.61
CA PRO A 133 10.30 -29.56 -20.28
C PRO A 133 11.22 -29.88 -19.10
N GLY A 134 10.72 -30.59 -18.10
CA GLY A 134 11.44 -30.86 -16.85
C GLY A 134 11.51 -29.67 -15.87
N GLY A 135 11.00 -28.49 -16.25
CA GLY A 135 10.94 -27.30 -15.42
C GLY A 135 9.92 -27.45 -14.30
N PHE A 136 9.99 -26.61 -13.27
CA PHE A 136 9.12 -26.79 -12.11
C PHE A 136 7.65 -26.42 -12.39
N VAL A 137 6.76 -27.08 -11.64
CA VAL A 137 5.37 -26.71 -11.43
C VAL A 137 5.00 -26.90 -9.96
N THR A 138 4.41 -25.88 -9.35
CA THR A 138 4.10 -25.90 -7.92
C THR A 138 2.70 -25.36 -7.65
N TRP A 139 1.91 -26.12 -6.89
CA TRP A 139 0.60 -25.71 -6.41
C TRP A 139 0.67 -25.42 -4.91
N VAL A 140 0.13 -24.28 -4.51
CA VAL A 140 0.05 -23.85 -3.11
C VAL A 140 -1.40 -23.52 -2.81
N VAL A 141 -2.02 -24.18 -1.83
CA VAL A 141 -3.41 -23.93 -1.44
C VAL A 141 -3.46 -23.41 -0.01
N TRP A 142 -4.12 -22.27 0.19
CA TRP A 142 -4.28 -21.65 1.50
C TRP A 142 -5.71 -21.22 1.77
N GLU A 143 -5.97 -21.02 3.05
CA GLU A 143 -7.28 -20.67 3.59
C GLU A 143 -7.80 -19.32 3.07
N VAL A 144 -9.11 -19.26 2.85
CA VAL A 144 -9.84 -17.99 2.70
C VAL A 144 -10.15 -17.48 4.10
N VAL A 145 -9.48 -16.41 4.52
CA VAL A 145 -9.68 -15.82 5.85
C VAL A 145 -11.00 -15.04 5.90
N PRO A 146 -11.72 -15.05 7.04
CA PRO A 146 -12.98 -14.31 7.17
C PRO A 146 -12.73 -12.81 7.28
N GLY A 147 -13.60 -12.00 6.66
CA GLY A 147 -13.64 -10.56 6.87
C GLY A 147 -13.61 -9.73 5.59
N LEU A 148 -13.45 -8.42 5.77
CA LEU A 148 -13.41 -7.44 4.70
C LEU A 148 -11.95 -7.15 4.31
N GLN A 149 -11.61 -7.39 3.04
CA GLN A 149 -10.33 -6.95 2.49
C GLN A 149 -10.28 -5.42 2.46
N LEU A 150 -9.23 -4.84 3.07
CA LEU A 150 -9.17 -3.41 3.37
C LEU A 150 -8.76 -2.53 2.18
N GLY A 151 -8.37 -3.16 1.07
CA GLY A 151 -8.00 -2.48 -0.17
C GLY A 151 -7.89 -3.41 -1.36
N ASN A 152 -7.51 -2.84 -2.50
CA ASN A 152 -7.24 -3.52 -3.75
C ASN A 152 -6.01 -2.87 -4.43
N ASP A 153 -5.74 -3.19 -5.69
CA ASP A 153 -4.61 -2.63 -6.44
C ASP A 153 -4.70 -1.11 -6.68
N VAL A 154 -5.89 -0.52 -6.53
CA VAL A 154 -6.15 0.91 -6.76
C VAL A 154 -6.11 1.72 -5.47
N GLY A 155 -6.41 1.11 -4.32
CA GLY A 155 -6.30 1.80 -3.03
C GLY A 155 -7.04 1.14 -1.88
N SER A 156 -7.30 1.92 -0.84
CA SER A 156 -7.82 1.49 0.47
C SER A 156 -9.27 1.92 0.72
N ALA A 157 -10.08 2.07 -0.33
CA ALA A 157 -11.47 2.52 -0.21
C ALA A 157 -12.31 1.71 0.79
N PRO A 158 -12.23 0.37 0.86
CA PRO A 158 -12.94 -0.42 1.87
C PRO A 158 -12.60 -0.02 3.31
N PHE A 159 -11.31 0.19 3.61
CA PHE A 159 -10.89 0.69 4.91
C PHE A 159 -11.50 2.05 5.24
N TRP A 160 -11.59 2.96 4.27
CA TRP A 160 -12.18 4.28 4.50
C TRP A 160 -13.70 4.26 4.68
N GLY A 161 -14.37 3.24 4.16
CA GLY A 161 -15.79 2.98 4.36
C GLY A 161 -16.16 2.49 5.76
N LEU A 162 -15.20 1.97 6.53
CA LEU A 162 -15.40 1.58 7.93
C LEU A 162 -15.72 2.77 8.83
N SER A 163 -16.44 2.50 9.92
CA SER A 163 -16.71 3.51 10.94
C SER A 163 -15.41 4.03 11.58
N PRO A 164 -15.42 5.24 12.17
CA PRO A 164 -14.24 5.77 12.86
C PRO A 164 -13.68 4.81 13.91
N ASP A 165 -14.54 4.18 14.70
CA ASP A 165 -14.15 3.29 15.80
C ASP A 165 -13.56 1.97 15.25
N GLU A 166 -14.14 1.40 14.20
CA GLU A 166 -13.58 0.21 13.54
C GLU A 166 -12.22 0.49 12.90
N ARG A 167 -12.03 1.67 12.29
CA ARG A 167 -10.70 2.03 11.75
C ARG A 167 -9.67 2.17 12.85
N ASP A 168 -10.05 2.71 14.00
CA ASP A 168 -9.14 2.81 15.15
C ASP A 168 -8.83 1.41 15.72
N ALA A 169 -9.80 0.50 15.75
CA ALA A 169 -9.58 -0.92 16.09
C ALA A 169 -8.63 -1.63 15.10
N VAL A 170 -8.82 -1.45 13.80
CA VAL A 170 -7.92 -1.98 12.75
C VAL A 170 -6.49 -1.48 12.96
N ARG A 171 -6.30 -0.18 13.20
CA ARG A 171 -4.97 0.41 13.44
C ARG A 171 -4.32 -0.17 14.69
N GLN A 172 -5.11 -0.38 15.75
CA GLN A 172 -4.63 -0.97 16.99
C GLN A 172 -4.24 -2.43 16.80
N ALA A 173 -5.06 -3.23 16.11
CA ALA A 173 -4.74 -4.61 15.75
C ALA A 173 -3.45 -4.68 14.94
N PHE A 174 -3.31 -3.86 13.89
CA PHE A 174 -2.10 -3.79 13.08
C PHE A 174 -0.85 -3.50 13.93
N LYS A 175 -0.96 -2.51 14.83
CA LYS A 175 0.13 -2.14 15.75
C LYS A 175 0.58 -3.32 16.62
N GLU A 176 -0.36 -4.14 17.07
CA GLU A 176 -0.08 -5.29 17.93
C GLU A 176 0.45 -6.51 17.17
N SER A 177 0.10 -6.66 15.88
CA SER A 177 0.40 -7.85 15.10
C SER A 177 1.60 -7.73 14.15
N ILE A 178 1.90 -6.53 13.61
CA ILE A 178 2.92 -6.38 12.56
C ILE A 178 4.31 -6.85 13.02
N CYS A 179 4.73 -6.48 14.23
CA CYS A 179 6.04 -6.90 14.75
C CYS A 179 6.10 -8.42 14.99
N LYS A 180 4.99 -9.05 15.37
CA LYS A 180 4.92 -10.52 15.51
C LYS A 180 5.17 -11.19 14.16
N LEU A 181 4.53 -10.68 13.10
CA LEU A 181 4.71 -11.21 11.76
C LEU A 181 6.14 -11.00 11.24
N GLU A 182 6.74 -9.83 11.49
CA GLU A 182 8.14 -9.56 11.13
C GLU A 182 9.14 -10.50 11.81
N ILE A 183 8.95 -10.74 13.11
CA ILE A 183 9.79 -11.69 13.87
C ILE A 183 9.67 -13.09 13.27
N TRP A 184 8.55 -13.42 12.60
CA TRP A 184 8.39 -14.70 11.92
C TRP A 184 9.03 -14.78 10.53
N GLY A 185 9.55 -13.68 10.01
CA GLY A 185 10.65 -13.67 9.03
C GLY A 185 10.34 -13.01 7.70
N HIS A 186 9.08 -12.93 7.26
CA HIS A 186 8.71 -12.27 6.01
C HIS A 186 7.37 -11.56 6.13
N LEU A 187 7.23 -10.46 5.40
CA LEU A 187 6.00 -9.68 5.28
C LEU A 187 5.49 -9.69 3.84
N PRO A 188 4.16 -9.63 3.60
CA PRO A 188 3.62 -9.43 2.26
C PRO A 188 4.14 -8.13 1.63
N TYR A 189 4.60 -8.20 0.38
CA TYR A 189 5.09 -7.05 -0.38
C TYR A 189 4.26 -6.85 -1.67
N PRO A 190 4.07 -5.60 -2.11
CA PRO A 190 4.21 -4.39 -1.31
C PRO A 190 3.25 -4.43 -0.12
N GLU A 191 3.72 -3.96 1.02
CA GLU A 191 2.87 -3.89 2.20
C GLU A 191 1.77 -2.86 1.84
N HIS A 192 0.51 -3.30 1.68
CA HIS A 192 -0.62 -2.51 1.16
C HIS A 192 -1.93 -2.95 1.82
N ALA A 193 -2.96 -2.10 1.79
CA ALA A 193 -4.27 -2.43 2.37
C ALA A 193 -4.92 -3.65 1.68
N LYS A 194 -4.56 -3.93 0.42
CA LYS A 194 -4.95 -5.15 -0.28
C LYS A 194 -4.41 -6.43 0.36
N ASN A 195 -3.35 -6.32 1.16
CA ASN A 195 -2.74 -7.43 1.88
C ASN A 195 -3.26 -7.55 3.32
N LEU A 196 -4.35 -6.85 3.66
CA LEU A 196 -4.99 -6.89 4.96
C LEU A 196 -6.48 -7.25 4.85
N VAL A 197 -6.94 -8.14 5.72
CA VAL A 197 -8.35 -8.52 5.86
C VAL A 197 -8.79 -8.31 7.30
N TRP A 198 -9.88 -7.57 7.50
CA TRP A 198 -10.43 -7.27 8.81
C TRP A 198 -11.67 -8.11 9.11
N GLY A 199 -11.56 -8.98 10.12
CA GLY A 199 -12.70 -9.71 10.67
C GLY A 199 -13.39 -8.88 11.75
N SER A 200 -14.44 -8.14 11.39
CA SER A 200 -15.18 -7.28 12.35
C SER A 200 -15.77 -8.08 13.51
N THR A 201 -16.28 -9.29 13.25
CA THR A 201 -16.85 -10.18 14.28
C THR A 201 -15.80 -10.69 15.27
N THR A 202 -14.58 -10.96 14.79
CA THR A 202 -13.50 -11.54 15.60
C THR A 202 -12.53 -10.49 16.14
N GLY A 203 -12.64 -9.23 15.70
CA GLY A 203 -11.67 -8.17 15.98
C GLY A 203 -10.25 -8.49 15.49
N SER A 204 -10.12 -9.39 14.51
CA SER A 204 -8.83 -9.92 14.05
C SER A 204 -8.41 -9.30 12.72
N LEU A 205 -7.12 -8.98 12.60
CA LEU A 205 -6.50 -8.51 11.37
C LEU A 205 -5.61 -9.60 10.78
N TYR A 206 -5.91 -10.01 9.56
CA TYR A 206 -5.16 -11.03 8.84
C TYR A 206 -4.27 -10.39 7.78
N TYR A 207 -3.03 -10.90 7.67
CA TYR A 207 -2.08 -10.55 6.62
C TYR A 207 -2.12 -11.60 5.52
N VAL A 208 -2.36 -11.15 4.28
CA VAL A 208 -2.51 -12.00 3.10
C VAL A 208 -1.59 -11.51 1.98
N GLY A 209 -1.53 -12.24 0.85
CA GLY A 209 -0.83 -11.76 -0.35
C GLY A 209 0.69 -11.95 -0.34
N PHE A 210 1.16 -13.16 0.00
CA PHE A 210 2.59 -13.49 0.12
C PHE A 210 3.26 -13.82 -1.23
N LEU A 211 2.72 -13.35 -2.36
CA LEU A 211 3.32 -13.56 -3.70
C LEU A 211 4.73 -13.01 -3.76
N LEU A 212 4.86 -11.76 -3.35
CA LEU A 212 6.12 -11.09 -3.10
C LEU A 212 6.22 -10.88 -1.60
N THR A 213 7.42 -10.98 -1.07
CA THR A 213 7.66 -10.71 0.35
C THR A 213 8.93 -9.90 0.54
N CYS A 214 8.96 -9.08 1.59
CA CYS A 214 10.19 -8.50 2.11
C CYS A 214 10.62 -9.25 3.37
N LYS A 215 11.93 -9.30 3.61
CA LYS A 215 12.49 -9.93 4.80
C LYS A 215 12.11 -9.09 6.03
N GLY A 216 11.49 -9.74 7.01
CA GLY A 216 11.15 -9.13 8.29
C GLY A 216 12.38 -8.93 9.17
N ASP A 217 12.28 -7.99 10.11
CA ASP A 217 13.29 -7.79 11.14
C ASP A 217 13.02 -8.72 12.34
N LEU A 218 13.94 -9.65 12.61
CA LEU A 218 13.86 -10.57 13.76
C LEU A 218 13.91 -9.84 15.12
N ARG A 219 14.35 -8.57 15.12
CA ARG A 219 14.39 -7.69 16.29
C ARG A 219 13.31 -6.61 16.21
N ALA A 220 12.27 -6.81 15.40
CA ALA A 220 11.21 -5.83 15.22
C ALA A 220 10.56 -5.45 16.55
N VAL A 221 10.71 -4.18 16.92
CA VAL A 221 9.99 -3.55 18.02
C VAL A 221 9.10 -2.46 17.45
N TRP A 222 7.88 -2.37 17.97
CA TRP A 222 6.97 -1.31 17.58
C TRP A 222 7.54 0.07 17.92
N SER A 223 7.48 1.00 16.97
CA SER A 223 7.79 2.41 17.21
C SER A 223 6.93 3.34 16.34
N PRO A 224 6.70 4.59 16.75
CA PRO A 224 6.06 5.59 15.89
C PRO A 224 6.79 5.83 14.56
N ALA A 225 8.12 5.71 14.54
CA ALA A 225 8.92 5.81 13.32
C ALA A 225 8.64 4.66 12.35
N LYS A 226 8.48 3.44 12.89
CA LYS A 226 8.09 2.25 12.11
C LYS A 226 6.70 2.41 11.52
N TRP A 227 5.74 2.89 12.30
CA TRP A 227 4.41 3.26 11.79
C TRP A 227 4.49 4.28 10.64
N ALA A 228 5.35 5.30 10.76
CA ALA A 228 5.53 6.28 9.71
C ALA A 228 6.17 5.69 8.45
N ALA A 229 7.12 4.75 8.57
CA ALA A 229 7.71 4.03 7.44
C ALA A 229 6.67 3.13 6.75
N CYS A 230 5.86 2.43 7.53
CA CYS A 230 4.70 1.68 7.05
C CYS A 230 3.73 2.55 6.25
N ASN A 231 3.49 3.79 6.68
CA ASN A 231 2.65 4.72 5.93
C ASN A 231 3.31 5.27 4.64
N LYS A 232 4.64 5.18 4.48
CA LYS A 232 5.35 5.64 3.27
C LYS A 232 5.30 4.63 2.13
N ASN A 233 5.32 3.33 2.43
CA ASN A 233 5.31 2.26 1.43
C ASN A 233 3.89 1.91 0.96
N ASP A 234 2.94 2.83 1.11
CA ASP A 234 1.54 2.65 0.72
C ASP A 234 0.81 1.48 1.40
N ILE A 235 1.21 1.08 2.63
CA ILE A 235 0.48 0.07 3.47
C ILE A 235 -1.00 0.36 3.61
N TRP A 236 -1.38 1.60 3.35
CA TRP A 236 -2.73 2.08 3.46
C TRP A 236 -3.16 2.91 2.25
N GLY A 237 -2.49 2.82 1.09
CA GLY A 237 -2.77 3.67 -0.08
C GLY A 237 -2.84 5.13 0.34
N LEU A 238 -1.72 5.63 0.85
CA LEU A 238 -1.73 6.61 1.91
C LEU A 238 -1.23 7.98 1.53
N ARG A 239 -1.94 8.60 0.58
CA ARG A 239 -1.95 10.07 0.50
C ARG A 239 -2.41 10.76 1.80
N ILE A 240 -3.03 10.07 2.77
CA ILE A 240 -3.97 10.70 3.73
C ILE A 240 -4.12 9.91 5.08
N ILE A 241 -3.22 9.92 6.08
CA ILE A 241 -3.53 9.37 7.45
C ILE A 241 -3.06 10.22 8.62
N VAL A 242 -2.30 11.29 8.40
CA VAL A 242 -2.13 12.33 9.44
C VAL A 242 -2.86 13.62 9.08
N LEU A 243 -3.32 13.78 7.83
CA LEU A 243 -3.89 15.04 7.35
C LEU A 243 -5.38 15.05 7.04
N TYR A 244 -6.07 13.89 7.02
CA TYR A 244 -7.46 13.86 6.53
C TYR A 244 -8.54 13.55 7.56
N ARG A 245 -8.38 14.00 8.81
CA ARG A 245 -9.56 14.23 9.65
C ARG A 245 -10.48 15.40 9.18
N PRO A 246 -10.17 16.34 8.24
CA PRO A 246 -11.07 17.42 7.84
C PRO A 246 -12.31 17.06 7.10
N TYR A 247 -12.18 16.26 6.06
CA TYR A 247 -13.15 16.40 4.98
C TYR A 247 -14.52 15.78 5.30
N VAL A 248 -14.53 14.71 6.09
CA VAL A 248 -15.76 13.92 6.32
C VAL A 248 -16.64 14.51 7.44
N ARG A 249 -16.08 15.33 8.34
CA ARG A 249 -16.88 15.90 9.46
C ARG A 249 -17.79 17.05 9.02
N TYR A 250 -17.54 17.65 7.86
CA TYR A 250 -18.40 18.71 7.30
C TYR A 250 -19.53 18.14 6.43
N ILE A 251 -19.29 17.06 5.66
CA ILE A 251 -20.34 16.38 4.88
C ILE A 251 -21.46 15.86 5.80
N ARG A 252 -21.14 15.38 7.01
CA ARG A 252 -22.15 14.89 7.97
C ARG A 252 -22.89 15.98 8.73
N CYS A 253 -22.30 17.18 8.92
CA CYS A 253 -23.00 18.32 9.53
C CYS A 253 -23.88 19.08 8.52
N LEU A 254 -23.50 19.11 7.24
CA LEU A 254 -24.31 19.72 6.17
C LEU A 254 -25.59 18.93 5.86
N LEU A 255 -25.59 17.61 6.05
CA LEU A 255 -26.77 16.79 5.80
C LEU A 255 -27.87 16.91 6.87
N PHE A 256 -27.61 17.58 8.01
CA PHE A 256 -28.56 17.63 9.13
C PHE A 256 -28.78 19.01 9.77
N SER A 257 -28.31 20.13 9.19
CA SER A 257 -28.75 21.46 9.64
C SER A 257 -29.96 21.92 8.84
N SER A 258 -31.13 21.91 9.47
CA SER A 258 -32.44 22.28 8.92
C SER A 258 -32.67 23.78 8.74
N SER A 259 -31.66 24.53 8.35
CA SER A 259 -31.85 25.88 7.84
C SER A 259 -30.77 26.13 6.81
N TRP A 260 -31.16 26.41 5.56
CA TRP A 260 -30.55 27.35 4.61
C TRP A 260 -31.31 27.16 3.29
N ARG A 261 -32.19 28.11 3.00
CA ARG A 261 -32.84 28.28 1.69
C ARG A 261 -31.78 28.74 0.69
N ASN A 262 -31.89 28.21 -0.54
CA ASN A 262 -31.41 28.76 -1.81
C ASN A 262 -29.90 29.08 -1.95
N TYR A 263 -29.16 28.20 -2.63
CA TYR A 263 -28.52 28.41 -3.95
C TYR A 263 -27.59 27.22 -4.26
N ASP A 264 -27.71 26.67 -5.47
CA ASP A 264 -26.94 25.53 -6.01
C ASP A 264 -25.45 25.85 -6.22
N ALA A 265 -24.63 25.71 -5.16
CA ALA A 265 -23.19 25.56 -5.32
C ALA A 265 -22.62 24.67 -4.21
N GLY A 266 -22.13 23.48 -4.57
CA GLY A 266 -21.28 22.69 -3.68
C GLY A 266 -20.01 23.47 -3.30
N PRO A 267 -19.33 23.09 -2.20
CA PRO A 267 -18.14 23.83 -1.76
C PRO A 267 -17.07 23.80 -2.85
N THR A 268 -16.61 24.98 -3.24
CA THR A 268 -15.60 25.14 -4.30
C THR A 268 -14.27 24.50 -3.89
N SER A 269 -13.42 24.13 -4.86
CA SER A 269 -12.05 23.64 -4.61
C SER A 269 -11.27 24.55 -3.65
N PHE A 270 -11.54 25.86 -3.69
CA PHE A 270 -11.00 26.86 -2.79
C PHE A 270 -11.42 26.66 -1.31
N GLU A 271 -12.69 26.37 -1.05
CA GLU A 271 -13.19 26.10 0.31
C GLU A 271 -12.67 24.77 0.88
N GLN A 272 -12.47 23.80 -0.02
CA GLN A 272 -11.90 22.49 0.30
C GLN A 272 -10.41 22.60 0.67
N CYS A 273 -9.62 23.37 -0.10
CA CYS A 273 -8.24 23.72 0.23
C CYS A 273 -8.15 24.48 1.57
N LYS A 274 -8.99 25.51 1.76
CA LYS A 274 -9.07 26.27 3.03
C LYS A 274 -9.33 25.37 4.25
N HIS A 275 -10.16 24.35 4.11
CA HIS A 275 -10.48 23.41 5.19
C HIS A 275 -9.34 22.41 5.46
N HIS A 276 -8.64 21.97 4.40
CA HIS A 276 -7.45 21.12 4.51
C HIS A 276 -6.32 21.87 5.24
N ASP A 277 -6.02 23.10 4.82
CA ASP A 277 -4.94 23.92 5.36
C ASP A 277 -5.12 24.24 6.84
N ARG A 278 -6.35 24.59 7.27
CA ARG A 278 -6.66 24.86 8.69
C ARG A 278 -6.39 23.67 9.61
N ARG A 279 -6.41 22.43 9.09
CA ARG A 279 -6.12 21.23 9.86
C ARG A 279 -4.68 20.76 9.76
N THR A 280 -3.97 21.05 8.66
CA THR A 280 -2.51 20.93 8.58
C THR A 280 -1.84 21.72 9.71
N CYS A 281 -2.34 22.93 9.96
CA CYS A 281 -1.91 23.78 11.07
C CYS A 281 -2.33 23.27 12.47
N SER A 282 -3.06 22.16 12.58
CA SER A 282 -3.40 21.53 13.88
C SER A 282 -2.53 20.32 14.21
N ILE A 283 -1.62 19.94 13.29
CA ILE A 283 -0.73 18.79 13.48
C ILE A 283 0.28 19.05 14.59
N LEU A 284 0.94 20.21 14.59
CA LEU A 284 2.05 20.50 15.48
C LEU A 284 1.68 20.37 16.98
N PRO A 285 0.55 20.92 17.48
CA PRO A 285 0.18 20.75 18.89
C PRO A 285 -0.18 19.31 19.28
N ARG A 286 -0.61 18.48 18.32
CA ARG A 286 -1.20 17.16 18.59
C ARG A 286 -0.23 15.99 18.34
N TYR A 287 0.74 16.17 17.46
CA TYR A 287 1.64 15.11 16.99
C TYR A 287 3.12 15.49 17.07
N SER A 288 3.47 16.56 17.81
CA SER A 288 4.85 17.06 17.96
C SER A 288 5.87 15.97 18.28
N LYS A 289 5.57 15.08 19.25
CA LYS A 289 6.47 13.98 19.64
C LYS A 289 6.75 13.00 18.49
N ASN A 290 5.75 12.69 17.67
CA ASN A 290 5.90 11.78 16.53
C ASN A 290 6.65 12.45 15.37
N LEU A 291 6.41 13.75 15.16
CA LEU A 291 7.10 14.55 14.14
C LEU A 291 8.59 14.73 14.47
N LEU A 292 8.91 15.00 15.73
CA LEU A 292 10.31 15.04 16.23
C LEU A 292 11.01 13.70 16.03
N ALA A 293 10.34 12.58 16.33
CA ALA A 293 10.91 11.25 16.11
C ALA A 293 11.09 10.90 14.62
N ALA A 294 10.30 11.50 13.73
CA ALA A 294 10.38 11.30 12.28
C ALA A 294 11.28 12.34 11.56
N GLN A 295 11.87 13.28 12.31
CA GLN A 295 12.60 14.44 11.78
C GLN A 295 13.79 14.01 10.91
N SER A 296 14.53 12.96 11.27
CA SER A 296 15.70 12.48 10.52
C SER A 296 15.37 11.52 9.36
N ALA A 297 14.08 11.28 9.07
CA ALA A 297 13.66 10.39 8.00
C ALA A 297 13.24 11.17 6.75
N HIS A 298 13.22 10.52 5.57
CA HIS A 298 12.59 11.07 4.35
C HIS A 298 11.12 11.51 4.53
N ALA A 299 10.48 11.17 5.66
CA ALA A 299 9.14 11.66 6.04
C ALA A 299 9.16 13.17 6.24
N ALA A 300 10.26 13.72 6.78
CA ALA A 300 10.43 15.14 7.03
C ALA A 300 10.36 15.95 5.74
N ALA A 301 10.97 15.47 4.66
CA ALA A 301 10.89 16.12 3.35
C ALA A 301 9.45 16.10 2.78
N TYR A 302 8.74 14.98 2.90
CA TYR A 302 7.34 14.90 2.46
C TYR A 302 6.40 15.81 3.28
N ILE A 303 6.54 15.81 4.60
CA ILE A 303 5.77 16.69 5.48
C ILE A 303 6.11 18.16 5.19
N ALA A 304 7.38 18.46 4.90
CA ALA A 304 7.80 19.78 4.50
C ALA A 304 7.08 20.25 3.22
N ILE A 305 7.03 19.41 2.19
CA ILE A 305 6.35 19.73 0.91
C ILE A 305 4.84 19.95 1.11
N GLN A 306 4.16 19.10 1.87
CA GLN A 306 2.72 19.25 2.09
C GLN A 306 2.38 20.51 2.88
N ASP A 307 3.18 20.81 3.90
CA ASP A 307 3.00 22.00 4.71
C ASP A 307 3.44 23.29 3.98
N PHE A 308 4.38 23.20 3.04
CA PHE A 308 4.65 24.28 2.07
C PHE A 308 3.41 24.63 1.26
N THR A 309 2.78 23.64 0.62
CA THR A 309 1.60 23.84 -0.22
C THR A 309 0.45 24.47 0.59
N ALA A 310 0.27 24.02 1.84
CA ALA A 310 -0.71 24.61 2.75
C ALA A 310 -0.34 26.06 3.12
N GLY A 311 0.93 26.34 3.45
CA GLY A 311 1.42 27.68 3.76
C GLY A 311 1.25 28.68 2.61
N VAL A 312 1.55 28.25 1.37
CA VAL A 312 1.37 29.06 0.15
C VAL A 312 -0.10 29.36 -0.10
N THR A 313 -0.98 28.37 0.07
CA THR A 313 -2.43 28.52 -0.12
C THR A 313 -3.03 29.48 0.92
N LEU A 314 -2.63 29.36 2.18
CA LEU A 314 -2.98 30.32 3.23
C LEU A 314 -2.42 31.72 2.96
N GLY A 315 -1.18 31.81 2.48
CA GLY A 315 -0.56 33.08 2.09
C GLY A 315 -1.33 33.79 0.98
N MET A 316 -1.69 33.06 -0.09
CA MET A 316 -2.54 33.57 -1.17
C MET A 316 -3.89 34.02 -0.63
N MET A 317 -4.50 33.22 0.25
CA MET A 317 -5.78 33.57 0.87
C MET A 317 -5.70 34.83 1.74
N ALA A 318 -4.63 35.01 2.52
CA ALA A 318 -4.43 36.22 3.32
C ALA A 318 -4.24 37.48 2.45
N LEU A 319 -3.79 37.30 1.20
CA LEU A 319 -3.63 38.37 0.22
C LEU A 319 -4.91 38.67 -0.57
N SER A 320 -5.86 37.72 -0.65
CA SER A 320 -7.15 37.88 -1.32
C SER A 320 -8.21 38.68 -0.53
N ASP A 321 -7.80 39.42 0.50
CA ASP A 321 -8.62 40.30 1.35
C ASP A 321 -9.92 39.67 1.94
N PRO A 322 -9.85 38.50 2.61
CA PRO A 322 -11.01 37.89 3.22
C PRO A 322 -11.43 38.64 4.50
N GLY A 323 -12.68 38.50 4.94
CA GLY A 323 -13.18 39.20 6.14
C GLY A 323 -12.34 38.97 7.43
N PRO A 324 -12.46 39.85 8.45
CA PRO A 324 -11.50 39.99 9.56
C PRO A 324 -11.17 38.70 10.33
N GLY A 325 -12.16 37.85 10.60
CA GLY A 325 -11.97 36.57 11.29
C GLY A 325 -11.20 35.53 10.47
N THR A 326 -11.32 35.58 9.14
CA THR A 326 -10.57 34.68 8.25
C THR A 326 -9.10 35.08 8.18
N ILE A 327 -8.77 36.37 8.21
CA ILE A 327 -7.38 36.87 8.21
C ILE A 327 -6.63 36.37 9.44
N LEU A 328 -7.22 36.44 10.64
CA LEU A 328 -6.55 36.05 11.88
C LEU A 328 -6.26 34.54 11.92
N ASP A 329 -7.22 33.72 11.50
CA ASP A 329 -7.05 32.27 11.43
C ASP A 329 -5.99 31.87 10.40
N THR A 330 -6.00 32.52 9.25
CA THR A 330 -5.02 32.27 8.18
C THR A 330 -3.61 32.66 8.64
N LYS A 331 -3.45 33.81 9.29
CA LYS A 331 -2.16 34.23 9.90
C LYS A 331 -1.67 33.22 10.96
N ARG A 332 -2.57 32.74 11.82
CA ARG A 332 -2.26 31.70 12.80
C ARG A 332 -1.87 30.38 12.13
N GLY A 333 -2.50 30.05 11.00
CA GLY A 333 -2.17 28.88 10.20
C GLY A 333 -0.76 28.95 9.61
N VAL A 334 -0.44 30.07 8.96
CA VAL A 334 0.89 30.36 8.41
C VAL A 334 1.97 30.25 9.51
N ALA A 335 1.77 30.87 10.67
CA ALA A 335 2.72 30.80 11.78
C ALA A 335 2.97 29.36 12.27
N LYS A 336 1.93 28.51 12.30
CA LYS A 336 2.06 27.11 12.70
C LYS A 336 2.73 26.22 11.65
N SER A 337 2.50 26.50 10.37
CA SER A 337 3.22 25.87 9.26
C SER A 337 4.72 26.21 9.35
N ILE A 338 5.06 27.48 9.52
CA ILE A 338 6.46 27.92 9.72
C ILE A 338 7.10 27.22 10.92
N ALA A 339 6.40 27.10 12.06
CA ALA A 339 6.90 26.39 13.24
C ALA A 339 7.13 24.89 12.99
N LEU A 340 6.25 24.24 12.20
CA LEU A 340 6.43 22.86 11.79
C LEU A 340 7.65 22.70 10.88
N GLN A 341 7.81 23.58 9.89
CA GLN A 341 8.99 23.58 9.01
C GLN A 341 10.27 23.79 9.80
N ARG A 342 10.28 24.70 10.77
CA ARG A 342 11.44 24.92 11.64
C ARG A 342 11.81 23.68 12.44
N THR A 343 10.81 22.94 12.89
CA THR A 343 11.00 21.66 13.58
C THR A 343 11.56 20.59 12.63
N LEU A 344 11.29 20.66 11.32
CA LEU A 344 11.76 19.68 10.32
C LEU A 344 13.00 20.14 9.54
N ALA A 345 13.42 21.41 9.65
CA ALA A 345 14.44 22.03 8.81
C ALA A 345 15.87 21.55 9.10
N ALA A 346 16.13 21.01 10.29
CA ALA A 346 17.46 20.54 10.67
C ALA A 346 17.92 19.25 9.95
N SER A 347 17.07 18.63 9.14
CA SER A 347 17.30 17.27 8.62
C SER A 347 17.25 17.11 7.11
N SER A 348 16.84 18.12 6.33
CA SER A 348 16.89 18.04 4.87
C SER A 348 16.98 19.41 4.19
N VAL A 349 17.64 19.43 3.03
CA VAL A 349 17.73 20.63 2.17
C VAL A 349 16.34 21.11 1.75
N VAL A 350 15.43 20.19 1.43
CA VAL A 350 14.04 20.51 1.04
C VAL A 350 13.27 21.19 2.17
N SER A 351 13.39 20.69 3.41
CA SER A 351 12.76 21.29 4.59
C SER A 351 13.35 22.68 4.89
N SER A 352 14.66 22.84 4.74
CA SER A 352 15.36 24.12 4.95
C SER A 352 14.96 25.19 3.92
N GLN A 353 14.88 24.81 2.63
CA GLN A 353 14.41 25.68 1.56
C GLN A 353 12.94 26.08 1.78
N THR A 354 12.10 25.10 2.15
CA THR A 354 10.69 25.32 2.45
C THR A 354 10.48 26.27 3.62
N PHE A 355 11.24 26.11 4.71
CA PHE A 355 11.23 27.04 5.85
C PHE A 355 11.62 28.45 5.43
N THR A 356 12.71 28.58 4.67
CA THR A 356 13.23 29.87 4.20
C THR A 356 12.20 30.61 3.36
N PHE A 357 11.41 29.90 2.56
CA PHE A 357 10.35 30.50 1.77
C PHE A 357 9.11 30.84 2.61
N THR A 358 8.63 29.92 3.44
CA THR A 358 7.42 30.11 4.24
C THR A 358 7.56 31.26 5.25
N SER A 359 8.74 31.42 5.86
CA SER A 359 9.05 32.53 6.79
C SER A 359 8.98 33.92 6.14
N ARG A 360 9.19 34.04 4.82
CA ARG A 360 9.02 35.31 4.09
C ARG A 360 7.57 35.76 4.01
N TYR A 361 6.59 34.88 4.25
CA TYR A 361 5.17 35.29 4.34
C TYR A 361 4.85 36.08 5.62
N GLU A 362 5.76 36.16 6.60
CA GLU A 362 5.60 37.03 7.79
C GLU A 362 6.03 38.49 7.54
N GLN A 363 6.74 38.78 6.45
CA GLN A 363 7.26 40.12 6.12
C GLN A 363 6.15 41.12 5.72
N PRO A 364 6.41 42.44 5.65
CA PRO A 364 5.43 43.43 5.19
C PRO A 364 4.92 43.17 3.76
N LYS A 365 3.68 43.59 3.44
CA LYS A 365 3.00 43.32 2.14
C LYS A 365 3.87 43.65 0.91
N SER A 366 4.72 44.68 0.97
CA SER A 366 5.60 45.12 -0.12
C SER A 366 6.65 44.08 -0.52
N GLU A 367 7.21 43.35 0.44
CA GLU A 367 8.26 42.34 0.19
C GLU A 367 7.67 41.00 -0.28
N LYS A 368 6.42 40.70 0.10
CA LYS A 368 5.73 39.45 -0.28
C LYS A 368 5.49 39.33 -1.79
N HIS A 369 5.11 40.42 -2.46
CA HIS A 369 4.83 40.41 -3.90
C HIS A 369 6.08 40.19 -4.75
N LEU A 370 7.24 40.63 -4.28
CA LEU A 370 8.52 40.43 -4.96
C LEU A 370 8.95 38.96 -4.91
N ALA A 371 8.71 38.28 -3.78
CA ALA A 371 9.09 36.88 -3.57
C ALA A 371 8.30 35.88 -4.43
N ILE A 372 6.99 36.10 -4.60
CA ILE A 372 6.11 35.24 -5.44
C ILE A 372 6.54 35.31 -6.93
N ARG A 373 6.95 36.50 -7.39
CA ARG A 373 7.41 36.70 -8.78
C ARG A 373 8.77 36.03 -9.03
N GLN A 374 9.72 36.13 -8.11
CA GLN A 374 11.04 35.52 -8.26
C GLN A 374 10.99 33.98 -8.25
N PHE A 375 10.10 33.37 -7.46
CA PHE A 375 9.98 31.92 -7.41
C PHE A 375 9.30 31.33 -8.67
N SER A 376 8.30 32.03 -9.22
CA SER A 376 7.67 31.64 -10.49
C SER A 376 8.67 31.68 -11.65
N ALA A 377 9.61 32.62 -11.63
CA ALA A 377 10.69 32.69 -12.61
C ALA A 377 11.72 31.56 -12.47
N ASN A 378 12.01 31.12 -11.24
CA ASN A 378 12.95 30.01 -11.00
C ASN A 378 12.38 28.64 -11.39
N ILE A 379 11.07 28.41 -11.25
CA ILE A 379 10.44 27.15 -11.69
C ILE A 379 10.39 27.03 -13.22
N SER A 380 10.32 28.15 -13.95
CA SER A 380 10.32 28.15 -15.42
C SER A 380 11.70 27.90 -16.05
N ASN A 381 12.80 28.00 -15.30
CA ASN A 381 14.16 27.86 -15.81
C ASN A 381 14.79 26.48 -15.56
N ASP A 382 14.08 25.54 -14.93
CA ASP A 382 14.52 24.16 -14.66
C ASP A 382 13.72 23.11 -15.48
N GLN A 383 13.27 23.47 -16.70
CA GLN A 383 12.77 22.51 -17.70
C GLN A 383 13.73 22.37 -18.89
#